data_AF-A0A0M8RQA9-F1
#
_entry.id   AF-A0A0M8RQA9-F1
#
_cell.length_a   1.000
_cell.length_b   1.000
_cell.length_c   1.000
_cell.angle_alpha   90.00
_cell.angle_beta   90.00
_cell.angle_gamma   90.00
#
_symmetry.space_group_name_H-M   'P 1'
#
loop_
_entity.id
_entity.type
_entity.pdbx_description
1 polymer ?
#
loop_
_entity_poly.entity_id
_entity_poly.type
_entity_poly.pdbx_seq_one_letter_code
_entity_poly.pdbx_strand_id
1 'polypeptide(L)'
;MPGPDLPPATAPMTVEALMGRWPTGAEKVELIHGVVVFAGHFDERDLDAARRTYPGRRPVINADGDLEIHPAGPGRPAPLLGDPHHR
;
A
#
# COMPACT_ATOMS: atom_id res chain seq x y z
N MET A 1 27.99 13.47 11.98
CA MET A 1 26.55 13.20 11.85
C MET A 1 26.28 11.87 12.52
N PRO A 2 25.55 11.80 13.63
CA PRO A 2 25.18 10.51 14.21
C PRO A 2 24.30 9.77 13.19
N GLY A 3 24.59 8.48 12.96
CA GLY A 3 23.79 7.62 12.09
C GLY A 3 22.37 7.45 12.64
N PRO A 4 21.39 7.04 11.82
CA PRO A 4 20.00 6.95 12.24
C PRO A 4 19.83 5.96 13.41
N ASP A 5 18.95 6.31 14.36
CA ASP A 5 18.56 5.48 15.50
C ASP A 5 17.90 4.18 15.02
N LEU A 6 18.72 3.18 14.69
CA LEU A 6 18.26 1.83 14.41
C LEU A 6 18.05 1.09 15.73
N PRO A 7 17.05 0.19 15.80
CA PRO A 7 16.97 -0.74 16.91
C PRO A 7 18.26 -1.58 16.99
N PRO A 8 18.64 -2.07 18.18
CA PRO A 8 19.78 -2.97 18.35
C PRO A 8 19.70 -4.16 17.38
N ALA A 9 20.83 -4.68 16.91
CA ALA A 9 20.86 -5.78 15.94
C ALA A 9 20.15 -7.07 16.43
N THR A 10 19.97 -7.21 17.74
CA THR A 10 19.24 -8.32 18.38
C THR A 10 17.74 -8.07 18.50
N ALA A 11 17.27 -6.89 18.11
CA ALA A 11 15.86 -6.51 18.11
C ALA A 11 15.33 -6.42 16.67
N PRO A 12 14.04 -6.74 16.44
CA PRO A 12 13.41 -6.54 15.14
C PRO A 12 13.48 -5.07 14.67
N MET A 13 13.53 -4.87 13.35
CA MET A 13 13.38 -3.54 12.74
C MET A 13 11.98 -3.00 13.04
N THR A 14 11.87 -1.75 13.49
CA THR A 14 10.57 -1.10 13.70
C THR A 14 10.12 -0.38 12.44
N VAL A 15 8.81 -0.16 12.31
CA VAL A 15 8.24 0.61 11.20
C VAL A 15 8.79 2.04 11.23
N GLU A 16 8.89 2.66 12.41
CA GLU A 16 9.41 4.03 12.56
C GLU A 16 10.87 4.15 12.12
N ALA A 17 11.71 3.18 12.49
CA ALA A 17 13.12 3.14 12.09
C ALA A 17 13.26 2.91 10.57
N LEU A 18 12.40 2.07 9.99
CA LEU A 18 12.36 1.86 8.54
C LEU A 18 11.88 3.11 7.79
N MET A 19 10.80 3.76 8.25
CA MET A 19 10.26 5.01 7.71
C MET A 19 11.29 6.15 7.76
N GLY A 20 12.00 6.30 8.88
CA GLY A 20 13.06 7.31 9.02
C GLY A 20 14.29 7.04 8.15
N ARG A 21 14.56 5.77 7.81
CA ARG A 21 15.70 5.35 6.99
C ARG A 21 15.40 5.42 5.50
N TRP A 22 14.23 4.94 5.09
CA TRP A 22 13.83 4.80 3.70
C TRP A 22 12.34 5.14 3.55
N PRO A 23 11.99 6.45 3.51
CA PRO A 23 10.60 6.89 3.41
C PRO A 23 9.86 6.31 2.19
N THR A 24 10.55 6.20 1.04
CA THR A 24 9.99 5.60 -0.17
C THR A 24 9.93 4.07 -0.15
N GLY A 25 10.58 3.41 0.81
CA GLY A 25 10.55 1.95 0.95
C GLY A 25 9.29 1.47 1.64
N ALA A 26 8.63 2.34 2.40
CA ALA A 26 7.35 2.07 3.03
C ALA A 26 6.15 2.26 2.10
N GLU A 27 6.34 3.05 1.03
CA GLU A 27 5.32 3.34 0.04
C GLU A 27 5.79 2.81 -1.31
N LYS A 28 5.50 1.54 -1.59
CA LYS A 28 5.97 0.83 -2.80
C LYS A 28 4.83 0.64 -3.79
N VAL A 29 5.12 0.81 -5.08
CA VAL A 29 4.18 0.48 -6.15
C VAL A 29 4.53 -0.86 -6.80
N GLU A 30 3.57 -1.76 -6.88
CA GLU A 30 3.66 -3.04 -7.59
C GLU A 30 2.54 -3.16 -8.64
N LEU A 31 2.76 -3.99 -9.66
CA LEU A 31 1.74 -4.31 -10.67
C LEU A 31 1.49 -5.81 -10.64
N ILE A 32 0.34 -6.24 -10.11
CA ILE A 32 0.00 -7.65 -9.92
C ILE A 32 -1.28 -7.95 -10.70
N HIS A 33 -1.23 -8.88 -11.66
CA HIS A 33 -2.37 -9.24 -12.52
C HIS A 33 -3.10 -8.04 -13.17
N GLY A 34 -2.38 -6.95 -13.46
CA GLY A 34 -2.94 -5.73 -14.04
C GLY A 34 -3.61 -4.77 -13.04
N VAL A 35 -3.48 -5.04 -11.74
CA VAL A 35 -3.85 -4.15 -10.63
C VAL A 35 -2.61 -3.42 -10.14
N VAL A 36 -2.68 -2.08 -10.05
CA VAL A 36 -1.60 -1.27 -9.45
C VAL A 36 -1.80 -1.28 -7.95
N VAL A 37 -0.81 -1.69 -7.18
CA VAL A 37 -0.86 -1.78 -5.72
C VAL A 37 0.13 -0.80 -5.13
N PHE A 38 -0.34 0.10 -4.29
CA PHE A 38 0.47 0.99 -3.46
C PHE A 38 0.48 0.40 -2.05
N ALA A 39 1.59 -0.21 -1.65
CA ALA A 39 1.77 -0.71 -0.29
C ALA A 39 1.93 0.47 0.68
N GLY A 40 1.22 0.48 1.80
CA GLY A 40 1.27 1.60 2.76
C GLY A 40 0.06 1.69 3.67
N HIS A 41 -0.14 2.85 4.30
CA HIS A 41 -1.30 3.12 5.17
C HIS A 41 -2.15 4.23 4.55
N PHE A 42 -3.08 3.84 3.68
CA PHE A 42 -3.94 4.76 2.94
C PHE A 42 -5.30 4.94 3.61
N ASP A 43 -5.91 6.12 3.43
CA ASP A 43 -7.23 6.45 3.96
C ASP A 43 -8.24 6.86 2.86
N GLU A 44 -9.47 7.19 3.25
CA GLU A 44 -10.53 7.56 2.30
C GLU A 44 -10.19 8.79 1.44
N ARG A 45 -9.35 9.71 1.93
CA ARG A 45 -8.90 10.87 1.14
C ARG A 45 -7.96 10.45 0.03
N ASP A 46 -7.09 9.49 0.29
CA ASP A 46 -6.22 8.89 -0.73
C ASP A 46 -7.03 8.13 -1.77
N LEU A 47 -8.07 7.41 -1.31
CA LEU A 47 -8.99 6.72 -2.19
C LEU A 47 -9.71 7.68 -3.14
N ASP A 48 -10.15 8.83 -2.64
CA ASP A 48 -10.77 9.87 -3.46
C ASP A 48 -9.78 10.54 -4.42
N ALA A 49 -8.53 10.75 -4.01
CA ALA A 49 -7.46 11.21 -4.89
C ALA A 49 -7.22 10.20 -6.01
N ALA A 50 -7.14 8.92 -5.68
CA ALA A 50 -6.94 7.84 -6.66
C ALA A 50 -8.09 7.76 -7.68
N ARG A 51 -9.34 7.96 -7.25
CA ARG A 51 -10.51 8.00 -8.15
C ARG A 51 -10.40 9.12 -9.19
N ARG A 52 -9.81 10.26 -8.82
CA ARG A 52 -9.60 11.41 -9.72
C ARG A 52 -8.41 11.17 -10.65
N THR A 53 -7.32 10.60 -10.13
CA THR A 53 -6.10 10.30 -10.89
C THR A 53 -6.32 9.19 -11.92
N TYR A 54 -7.15 8.20 -11.60
CA TYR A 54 -7.40 7.02 -12.43
C TYR A 54 -8.87 6.93 -12.87
N PRO A 55 -9.35 7.82 -13.76
CA PRO A 55 -10.74 7.84 -14.18
C PRO A 55 -11.15 6.50 -14.84
N GLY A 56 -12.33 5.99 -14.46
CA GLY A 56 -12.88 4.72 -14.95
C GLY A 56 -12.26 3.46 -14.33
N ARG A 57 -11.22 3.59 -13.50
CA ARG A 57 -10.70 2.50 -12.67
C ARG A 57 -11.48 2.38 -11.37
N ARG A 58 -11.23 1.30 -10.62
CA ARG A 58 -11.92 1.01 -9.36
C ARG A 58 -10.91 0.93 -8.20
N PRO A 59 -10.53 2.06 -7.59
CA PRO A 59 -9.66 2.06 -6.43
C PRO A 59 -10.32 1.42 -5.20
N VAL A 60 -9.57 0.67 -4.40
CA VAL A 60 -9.96 0.18 -3.06
C VAL A 60 -8.79 0.18 -2.08
N ILE A 61 -9.10 0.25 -0.79
CA ILE A 61 -8.14 -0.05 0.28
C ILE A 61 -8.42 -1.47 0.77
N ASN A 62 -7.38 -2.29 0.84
CA ASN A 62 -7.47 -3.68 1.30
C ASN A 62 -7.46 -3.76 2.85
N ALA A 63 -7.48 -4.98 3.39
CA ALA A 63 -7.50 -5.20 4.84
C ALA A 63 -6.20 -4.77 5.54
N ASP A 64 -5.09 -4.74 4.81
CA ASP A 64 -3.76 -4.39 5.31
C ASP A 64 -3.47 -2.87 5.23
N GLY A 65 -4.36 -2.10 4.60
CA GLY A 65 -4.25 -0.65 4.45
C GLY A 65 -3.66 -0.18 3.11
N ASP A 66 -3.34 -1.10 2.20
CA ASP A 66 -2.78 -0.79 0.88
C ASP A 66 -3.85 -0.29 -0.08
N LEU A 67 -3.46 0.59 -1.00
CA LEU A 67 -4.33 1.11 -2.05
C LEU A 67 -4.14 0.32 -3.34
N GLU A 68 -5.22 -0.24 -3.87
CA GLU A 68 -5.24 -1.02 -5.11
C GLU A 68 -6.08 -0.34 -6.19
N ILE A 69 -5.53 -0.19 -7.40
CA ILE A 69 -6.20 0.41 -8.55
C ILE A 69 -6.59 -0.69 -9.55
N HIS A 70 -7.83 -1.14 -9.45
CA HIS A 70 -8.34 -2.21 -10.30
C HIS A 70 -8.77 -1.70 -11.69
N PRO A 71 -8.68 -2.53 -12.75
CA PRO A 71 -9.35 -2.29 -14.02
C PRO A 71 -10.85 -2.02 -13.85
N ALA A 72 -11.49 -1.39 -14.83
CA ALA A 72 -12.94 -1.26 -14.86
C ALA A 72 -13.63 -2.64 -14.83
N GLY A 73 -14.87 -2.70 -14.32
CA GLY A 73 -15.63 -3.93 -14.27
C GLY A 73 -16.88 -3.81 -13.41
N PRO A 74 -17.77 -4.81 -13.45
CA PRO A 74 -19.00 -4.80 -12.66
C PRO A 74 -18.72 -4.93 -11.17
N GLY A 75 -19.61 -4.39 -10.35
CA GLY A 75 -19.59 -4.54 -8.89
C GLY A 75 -18.42 -3.85 -8.18
N ARG A 76 -18.35 -4.05 -6.86
CA ARG A 76 -17.21 -3.60 -6.04
C ARG A 76 -16.01 -4.51 -6.36
N PRO A 77 -14.82 -3.95 -6.67
CA PRO A 77 -13.63 -4.78 -6.85
C PRO A 77 -13.30 -5.51 -5.53
N ALA A 78 -12.89 -6.77 -5.65
CA ALA A 78 -12.37 -7.54 -4.54
C ALA A 78 -10.90 -7.18 -4.34
N PRO A 79 -10.44 -6.91 -3.10
CA PRO A 79 -9.02 -6.72 -2.81
C PRO A 79 -8.20 -7.92 -3.29
N LEU A 80 -7.08 -7.65 -3.94
CA LEU A 80 -6.16 -8.66 -4.43
C LEU A 80 -5.28 -9.21 -3.30
N LEU A 81 -4.88 -8.33 -2.38
CA LEU A 81 -4.13 -8.69 -1.18
C LEU A 81 -5.05 -8.62 0.05
N GLY A 82 -4.71 -9.35 1.12
CA GLY A 82 -5.47 -9.36 2.37
C GLY A 82 -6.80 -10.12 2.36
N ASP A 83 -7.18 -10.78 1.26
CA ASP A 83 -8.33 -11.69 1.23
C ASP A 83 -7.93 -13.08 1.81
N PRO A 84 -8.60 -13.59 2.87
CA PRO A 84 -8.30 -14.90 3.44
C PRO A 84 -8.46 -16.08 2.46
N HIS A 85 -9.10 -15.86 1.30
CA HIS A 85 -9.30 -16.89 0.28
C HIS A 85 -8.21 -16.97 -0.80
N HIS A 86 -7.15 -16.14 -0.72
CA HIS A 86 -6.08 -16.09 -1.71
C HIS A 86 -4.69 -16.44 -1.12
N ARG A 87 -4.61 -17.54 -0.36
CA ARG A 87 -3.34 -18.18 0.03
C ARG A 87 -3.15 -19.51 -0.69
#